data_AF-A0A1B7MZ05-F1
#
_entry.id   AF-A0A1B7MZ05-F1
#
_cell.length_a   1.000
_cell.length_b   1.000
_cell.length_c   1.000
_cell.angle_alpha   90.00
_cell.angle_beta   90.00
_cell.angle_gamma   90.00
#
_symmetry.space_group_name_H-M   'P 1'
#
loop_
_entity.id
_entity.type
_entity.pdbx_description
1 polymer ?
#
loop_
_entity_poly.entity_id
_entity_poly.type
_entity_poly.pdbx_seq_one_letter_code
_entity_poly.pdbx_strand_id
1 'polypeptide(L)'
;MSLPETEESCDTIQQGILQLTQLCNIGGCKFTTEMLAGIYSLSKPLNLAMKLEHTMLSSSAIQLVTTLSAGLGSSFKPLVSLFVPTLLRLCVQTENVPRRLAKACIFTLVNNTMAPRPSLLLYLVEFEESAALRLVAAEAILACLNSASFSVPNIELDTRARLIEDVIELSAQNDSADIRKVVKDLFDTYKVLFPDHAASFIIRIEPENVFAGHPNMIEE
;
A
#
# COMPACT_ATOMS: atom_id res chain seq x y z
N MET A 1 11.25 12.00 24.93
CA MET A 1 10.75 13.31 25.37
C MET A 1 9.74 13.79 24.35
N SER A 2 8.47 13.86 24.72
CA SER A 2 7.39 14.41 23.90
C SER A 2 7.26 15.89 24.22
N LEU A 3 7.50 16.75 23.23
CA LEU A 3 7.08 18.16 23.31
C LEU A 3 5.54 18.19 23.34
N PRO A 4 4.91 19.03 24.19
CA PRO A 4 3.49 19.28 24.09
C PRO A 4 3.18 19.89 22.72
N GLU A 5 2.16 19.37 22.03
CA GLU A 5 1.78 19.79 20.68
C GLU A 5 1.24 21.23 20.71
N THR A 6 2.15 22.19 20.48
CA THR A 6 1.83 23.60 20.19
C THR A 6 2.01 23.86 18.70
N GLU A 7 1.34 24.87 18.12
CA GLU A 7 1.56 25.27 16.70
C GLU A 7 3.05 25.49 16.40
N GLU A 8 3.78 26.14 17.30
CA GLU A 8 5.22 26.38 17.19
C GLU A 8 6.05 25.08 17.15
N SER A 9 5.62 24.04 17.89
CA SER A 9 6.26 22.73 17.85
C SER A 9 5.96 21.99 16.54
N CYS A 10 4.75 22.12 16.00
CA CYS A 10 4.34 21.51 14.73
C CYS A 10 5.16 22.07 13.55
N ASP A 11 5.35 23.39 13.50
CA ASP A 11 6.17 24.05 12.47
C ASP A 11 7.63 23.60 12.55
N THR A 12 8.18 23.51 13.75
CA THR A 12 9.55 23.05 13.97
C THR A 12 9.75 21.61 13.52
N ILE A 13 8.80 20.72 13.86
CA ILE A 13 8.81 19.32 13.42
C ILE A 13 8.69 19.25 11.89
N GLN A 14 7.79 20.03 11.30
CA GLN A 14 7.61 20.07 9.85
C GLN A 14 8.90 20.49 9.14
N GLN A 15 9.59 21.52 9.62
CA GLN A 15 10.88 21.94 9.05
C GLN A 15 11.94 20.84 9.13
N GLY A 16 12.03 20.13 10.26
CA GLY A 16 12.94 18.98 10.38
C GLY A 16 12.62 17.86 9.37
N ILE A 17 11.34 17.58 9.14
CA ILE A 17 10.89 16.60 8.14
C ILE A 17 11.26 17.05 6.73
N LEU A 18 11.06 18.32 6.40
CA LEU A 18 11.41 18.89 5.09
C LEU A 18 12.92 18.83 4.83
N GLN A 19 13.74 19.16 5.83
CA GLN A 19 15.19 19.07 5.74
C GLN A 19 15.65 17.62 5.49
N LEU A 20 15.08 16.65 6.22
CA LEU A 20 15.39 15.24 6.01
C LEU A 20 14.95 14.75 4.62
N THR A 21 13.81 15.24 4.13
CA THR A 21 13.32 14.95 2.77
C THR A 21 14.30 15.49 1.72
N GLN A 22 14.76 16.73 1.90
CA GLN A 22 15.77 17.33 1.01
C GLN A 22 17.08 16.54 1.05
N LEU A 23 17.53 16.10 2.23
CA LEU A 23 18.71 15.26 2.38
C LEU A 23 18.58 13.96 1.56
N CYS A 24 17.42 13.31 1.59
CA CYS A 24 17.16 12.13 0.78
C CYS A 24 17.26 12.45 -0.73
N ASN A 25 16.67 13.56 -1.17
CA ASN A 25 16.65 13.98 -2.57
C ASN A 25 18.05 14.33 -3.12
N ILE A 26 18.96 14.85 -2.28
CA ILE A 26 20.34 15.16 -2.69
C ILE A 26 21.32 13.98 -2.53
N GLY A 27 20.79 12.76 -2.28
CA GLY A 27 21.57 11.53 -2.25
C GLY A 27 21.87 10.96 -0.87
N GLY A 28 21.22 11.45 0.19
CA GLY A 28 21.35 10.92 1.55
C GLY A 28 21.02 9.43 1.65
N CYS A 29 20.12 8.91 0.81
CA CYS A 29 19.78 7.48 0.78
C CYS A 29 20.93 6.57 0.33
N LYS A 30 22.04 7.12 -0.18
CA LYS A 30 23.27 6.34 -0.48
C LYS A 30 23.91 5.78 0.80
N PHE A 31 23.70 6.43 1.94
CA PHE A 31 24.14 5.96 3.27
C PHE A 31 23.07 5.05 3.88
N THR A 32 22.88 3.88 3.26
CA THR A 32 21.73 3.01 3.52
C THR A 32 21.62 2.59 4.99
N THR A 33 22.73 2.14 5.60
CA THR A 33 22.72 1.62 6.98
C THR A 33 22.34 2.70 8.00
N GLU A 34 22.99 3.85 7.89
CA GLU A 34 22.77 5.01 8.76
C GLU A 34 21.35 5.55 8.59
N MET A 35 20.89 5.64 7.33
CA MET A 35 19.54 6.07 7.03
C MET A 35 18.51 5.11 7.63
N LEU A 36 18.66 3.80 7.44
CA LEU A 36 17.73 2.81 8.00
C LEU A 36 17.68 2.88 9.53
N ALA A 37 18.82 2.98 10.21
CA ALA A 37 18.87 3.13 11.67
C ALA A 37 18.19 4.42 12.16
N GLY A 38 18.43 5.53 11.44
CA GLY A 38 17.78 6.82 11.71
C GLY A 38 16.26 6.76 11.53
N ILE A 39 15.78 6.20 10.42
CA ILE A 39 14.33 6.10 10.17
C ILE A 39 13.67 5.12 11.13
N TYR A 40 14.34 4.03 11.48
CA TYR A 40 13.84 3.10 12.49
C TYR A 40 13.59 3.80 13.84
N SER A 41 14.55 4.60 14.30
CA SER A 41 14.44 5.36 15.55
C SER A 41 13.40 6.50 15.47
N LEU A 42 13.17 7.06 14.27
CA LEU A 42 12.15 8.08 14.01
C LEU A 42 10.76 7.52 13.66
N SER A 43 10.59 6.21 13.55
CA SER A 43 9.34 5.59 13.08
C SER A 43 8.11 5.99 13.90
N LYS A 44 8.22 5.97 15.24
CA LYS A 44 7.12 6.37 16.14
C LYS A 44 6.71 7.84 15.98
N PRO A 45 7.63 8.83 16.12
CA PRO A 45 7.24 10.23 15.96
C PRO A 45 6.76 10.56 14.54
N LEU A 46 7.30 9.92 13.49
CA LEU A 46 6.79 10.10 12.13
C LEU A 46 5.35 9.59 11.98
N ASN A 47 5.04 8.41 12.54
CA ASN A 47 3.67 7.89 12.54
C ASN A 47 2.69 8.78 13.32
N LEU A 48 3.14 9.48 14.36
CA LEU A 48 2.32 10.47 15.05
C LEU A 48 2.10 11.70 14.17
N ALA A 49 3.16 12.26 13.60
CA ALA A 49 3.07 13.42 12.71
C ALA A 49 2.11 13.20 11.52
N MET A 50 2.11 11.99 10.95
CA MET A 50 1.16 11.60 9.89
C MET A 50 -0.31 11.65 10.33
N LYS A 51 -0.60 11.44 11.61
CA LYS A 51 -1.98 11.37 12.16
C LYS A 51 -2.50 12.71 12.66
N LEU A 52 -1.66 13.75 12.72
CA LEU A 52 -2.07 15.06 13.19
C LEU A 52 -3.03 15.73 12.20
N GLU A 53 -3.99 16.49 12.74
CA GLU A 53 -4.96 17.25 11.95
C GLU A 53 -4.30 18.38 11.15
N HIS A 54 -3.08 18.79 11.56
CA HIS A 54 -2.29 19.78 10.84
C HIS A 54 -1.88 19.25 9.46
N THR A 55 -2.68 19.62 8.46
CA THR A 55 -2.63 19.05 7.11
C THR A 55 -1.25 19.15 6.47
N MET A 56 -0.53 20.25 6.68
CA MET A 56 0.81 20.45 6.13
C MET A 56 1.85 19.51 6.77
N LEU A 57 1.83 19.37 8.10
CA LEU A 57 2.75 18.50 8.82
C LEU A 57 2.51 17.02 8.48
N SER A 58 1.23 16.60 8.49
CA SER A 58 0.84 15.25 8.07
C SER A 58 1.28 14.97 6.63
N SER A 59 1.03 15.90 5.71
CA SER A 59 1.44 15.78 4.31
C SER A 59 2.96 15.67 4.15
N SER A 60 3.74 16.50 4.85
CA SER A 60 5.21 16.44 4.83
C SER A 60 5.73 15.11 5.38
N ALA A 61 5.13 14.58 6.45
CA ALA A 61 5.53 13.29 7.03
C ALA A 61 5.30 12.13 6.04
N ILE A 62 4.17 12.12 5.35
CA ILE A 62 3.85 11.11 4.31
C ILE A 62 4.80 11.24 3.12
N GLN A 63 5.10 12.47 2.68
CA GLN A 63 6.04 12.72 1.60
C GLN A 63 7.45 12.23 1.94
N LEU A 64 7.93 12.45 3.16
CA LEU A 64 9.23 11.93 3.59
C LEU A 64 9.30 10.40 3.46
N VAL A 65 8.30 9.66 3.94
CA VAL A 65 8.28 8.19 3.81
C VAL A 65 8.22 7.75 2.35
N THR A 66 7.50 8.49 1.51
CA THR A 66 7.48 8.27 0.05
C THR A 66 8.86 8.45 -0.57
N THR A 67 9.55 9.55 -0.24
CA THR A 67 10.91 9.85 -0.72
C THR A 67 11.92 8.83 -0.22
N LEU A 68 11.82 8.41 1.05
CA LEU A 68 12.68 7.37 1.62
C LEU A 68 12.50 6.04 0.91
N SER A 69 11.26 5.63 0.66
CA SER A 69 10.96 4.41 -0.08
C SER A 69 11.54 4.44 -1.50
N ALA A 70 11.39 5.57 -2.20
CA ALA A 70 11.94 5.72 -3.55
C ALA A 70 13.48 5.76 -3.55
N GLY A 71 14.09 6.44 -2.59
CA GLY A 71 15.54 6.59 -2.52
C GLY A 71 16.29 5.35 -2.01
N LEU A 72 15.68 4.56 -1.11
CA LEU A 72 16.27 3.35 -0.55
C LEU A 72 15.88 2.08 -1.31
N GLY A 73 14.81 2.12 -2.11
CA GLY A 73 14.35 0.98 -2.90
C GLY A 73 14.07 -0.25 -2.04
N SER A 74 14.63 -1.39 -2.43
CA SER A 74 14.49 -2.67 -1.73
C SER A 74 15.12 -2.68 -0.33
N SER A 75 16.05 -1.78 -0.03
CA SER A 75 16.63 -1.65 1.32
C SER A 75 15.62 -1.13 2.34
N PHE A 76 14.52 -0.50 1.90
CA PHE A 76 13.45 -0.02 2.78
C PHE A 76 12.56 -1.14 3.33
N LYS A 77 12.63 -2.37 2.78
CA LYS A 77 11.80 -3.52 3.18
C LYS A 77 11.63 -3.70 4.70
N PRO A 78 12.69 -3.62 5.55
CA PRO A 78 12.56 -3.83 7.00
C PRO A 78 11.69 -2.79 7.72
N LEU A 79 11.45 -1.64 7.10
CA LEU A 79 10.70 -0.53 7.69
C LEU A 79 9.23 -0.50 7.24
N VAL A 80 8.85 -1.27 6.22
CA VAL A 80 7.49 -1.26 5.63
C VAL A 80 6.43 -1.51 6.71
N SER A 81 6.63 -2.53 7.55
CA SER A 81 5.69 -2.89 8.62
C SER A 81 5.49 -1.80 9.67
N LEU A 82 6.42 -0.84 9.79
CA LEU A 82 6.34 0.26 10.75
C LEU A 82 5.39 1.38 10.29
N PHE A 83 5.16 1.53 8.98
CA PHE A 83 4.42 2.66 8.41
C PHE A 83 3.09 2.25 7.76
N VAL A 84 3.02 1.05 7.18
CA VAL A 84 1.83 0.56 6.46
C VAL A 84 0.53 0.65 7.27
N PRO A 85 0.47 0.24 8.56
CA PRO A 85 -0.77 0.32 9.33
C PRO A 85 -1.31 1.76 9.48
N THR A 86 -0.43 2.74 9.64
CA THR A 86 -0.82 4.15 9.73
C THR A 86 -1.27 4.68 8.37
N LEU A 87 -0.55 4.37 7.30
CA LEU A 87 -0.92 4.79 5.94
C LEU A 87 -2.28 4.24 5.52
N LEU A 88 -2.55 2.95 5.78
CA LEU A 88 -3.86 2.33 5.51
C LEU A 88 -4.98 3.04 6.26
N ARG A 89 -4.77 3.36 7.55
CA ARG A 89 -5.75 4.12 8.35
C ARG A 89 -6.03 5.51 7.79
N LEU A 90 -5.03 6.17 7.21
CA LEU A 90 -5.24 7.47 6.56
C LEU A 90 -6.04 7.34 5.27
N CYS A 91 -5.90 6.21 4.56
CA CYS A 91 -6.63 5.96 3.32
C CYS A 91 -8.16 5.82 3.49
N VAL A 92 -8.66 5.56 4.70
CA VAL A 92 -10.11 5.48 4.99
C VAL A 92 -10.73 6.76 5.53
N GLN A 93 -9.92 7.75 5.88
CA GLN A 93 -10.46 9.01 6.39
C GLN A 93 -11.17 9.80 5.28
N THR A 94 -11.93 10.83 5.67
CA THR A 94 -12.59 11.76 4.73
C THR A 94 -11.58 12.29 3.70
N GLU A 95 -12.01 12.39 2.43
CA GLU A 95 -11.18 12.87 1.32
C GLU A 95 -10.45 14.18 1.67
N ASN A 96 -9.13 14.10 1.81
CA ASN A 96 -8.25 15.22 2.08
C ASN A 96 -6.87 14.98 1.45
N VAL A 97 -6.00 16.00 1.46
CA VAL A 97 -4.65 15.90 0.87
C VAL A 97 -3.83 14.74 1.49
N PRO A 98 -3.77 14.56 2.83
CA PRO A 98 -3.09 13.44 3.47
C PRO A 98 -3.56 12.06 2.98
N ARG A 99 -4.86 11.85 2.78
CA ARG A 99 -5.41 10.60 2.25
C ARG A 99 -4.83 10.25 0.88
N ARG A 100 -4.83 11.22 -0.04
CA ARG A 100 -4.30 11.04 -1.41
C ARG A 100 -2.80 10.75 -1.40
N LEU A 101 -2.06 11.45 -0.53
CA LEU A 101 -0.63 11.20 -0.35
C LEU A 101 -0.36 9.84 0.29
N ALA A 102 -1.17 9.40 1.26
CA ALA A 102 -1.02 8.10 1.90
C ALA A 102 -1.22 6.97 0.88
N LYS A 103 -2.24 7.09 0.01
CA LYS A 103 -2.48 6.15 -1.09
C LYS A 103 -1.29 6.10 -2.06
N ALA A 104 -0.79 7.26 -2.50
CA ALA A 104 0.40 7.32 -3.36
C ALA A 104 1.66 6.75 -2.68
N CYS A 105 1.81 6.96 -1.37
CA CYS A 105 2.89 6.42 -0.56
C CYS A 105 2.83 4.88 -0.51
N ILE A 106 1.66 4.29 -0.29
CA ILE A 106 1.46 2.84 -0.32
C ILE A 106 1.88 2.27 -1.69
N PHE A 107 1.46 2.90 -2.79
CA PHE A 107 1.84 2.43 -4.13
C PHE A 107 3.36 2.52 -4.35
N THR A 108 3.97 3.60 -3.87
CA THR A 108 5.43 3.77 -3.92
C THR A 108 6.16 2.70 -3.11
N LEU A 109 5.68 2.40 -1.90
CA LEU A 109 6.22 1.34 -1.05
C LEU A 109 6.14 -0.02 -1.74
N VAL A 110 4.98 -0.32 -2.33
CA VAL A 110 4.73 -1.56 -3.05
C VAL A 110 5.67 -1.73 -4.23
N ASN A 111 5.80 -0.70 -5.06
CA ASN A 111 6.63 -0.72 -6.25
C ASN A 111 8.13 -0.81 -5.94
N ASN A 112 8.61 -0.07 -4.93
CA ASN A 112 10.05 0.03 -4.66
C ASN A 112 10.58 -1.11 -3.79
N THR A 113 9.76 -1.60 -2.86
CA THR A 113 10.24 -2.61 -1.91
C THR A 113 9.98 -4.01 -2.38
N MET A 114 8.97 -4.28 -3.21
CA MET A 114 8.48 -5.64 -3.49
C MET A 114 8.20 -6.47 -2.22
N ALA A 115 8.17 -5.85 -1.03
CA ALA A 115 7.89 -6.49 0.24
C ALA A 115 6.41 -6.78 0.53
N PRO A 116 5.39 -6.28 -0.21
CA PRO A 116 4.03 -6.55 0.20
C PRO A 116 3.54 -7.76 -0.57
N ARG A 117 3.87 -8.96 -0.11
CA ARG A 117 3.05 -10.12 -0.47
C ARG A 117 2.35 -10.65 0.77
N PRO A 118 3.02 -11.20 1.80
CA PRO A 118 2.28 -11.64 2.98
C PRO A 118 1.83 -10.48 3.87
N SER A 119 2.71 -9.50 4.15
CA SER A 119 2.46 -8.52 5.22
C SER A 119 1.39 -7.47 4.87
N LEU A 120 1.36 -6.94 3.65
CA LEU A 120 0.27 -6.02 3.26
C LEU A 120 -1.05 -6.78 3.21
N LEU A 121 -1.08 -8.01 2.69
CA LEU A 121 -2.30 -8.81 2.59
C LEU A 121 -2.81 -9.30 3.95
N LEU A 122 -1.93 -9.62 4.89
CA LEU A 122 -2.31 -9.89 6.28
C LEU A 122 -3.00 -8.68 6.92
N TYR A 123 -2.48 -7.46 6.67
CA TYR A 123 -3.19 -6.26 7.11
C TYR A 123 -4.55 -6.10 6.40
N LEU A 124 -4.68 -6.53 5.14
CA LEU A 124 -5.93 -6.44 4.40
C LEU A 124 -7.00 -7.44 4.90
N VAL A 125 -6.59 -8.64 5.29
CA VAL A 125 -7.45 -9.63 5.98
C VAL A 125 -7.86 -9.12 7.37
N GLU A 126 -6.97 -8.44 8.10
CA GLU A 126 -7.32 -7.85 9.40
C GLU A 126 -8.36 -6.71 9.32
N PHE A 127 -8.64 -6.17 8.12
CA PHE A 127 -9.55 -5.03 7.92
C PHE A 127 -10.80 -5.38 7.09
N GLU A 128 -11.25 -6.64 7.15
CA GLU A 128 -12.42 -7.21 6.44
C GLU A 128 -13.68 -6.32 6.43
N GLU A 129 -13.89 -5.46 7.44
CA GLU A 129 -15.13 -4.68 7.58
C GLU A 129 -15.18 -3.36 6.78
N SER A 130 -14.07 -2.89 6.17
CA SER A 130 -14.05 -1.58 5.49
C SER A 130 -13.95 -1.67 3.97
N ALA A 131 -15.05 -1.37 3.27
CA ALA A 131 -15.08 -1.25 1.80
C ALA A 131 -14.03 -0.25 1.26
N ALA A 132 -13.77 0.84 1.98
CA ALA A 132 -12.74 1.80 1.58
C ALA A 132 -11.31 1.23 1.65
N LEU A 133 -11.02 0.35 2.63
CA LEU A 133 -9.73 -0.36 2.68
C LEU A 133 -9.63 -1.39 1.57
N ARG A 134 -10.71 -2.16 1.32
CA ARG A 134 -10.75 -3.13 0.21
C ARG A 134 -10.48 -2.46 -1.14
N LEU A 135 -11.02 -1.26 -1.37
CA LEU A 135 -10.70 -0.49 -2.59
C LEU A 135 -9.21 -0.14 -2.67
N VAL A 136 -8.65 0.46 -1.62
CA VAL A 136 -7.24 0.89 -1.59
C VAL A 136 -6.29 -0.30 -1.73
N ALA A 137 -6.66 -1.44 -1.14
CA ALA A 137 -5.98 -2.72 -1.25
C ALA A 137 -5.91 -3.20 -2.70
N ALA A 138 -7.07 -3.32 -3.34
CA ALA A 138 -7.20 -3.81 -4.70
C ALA A 138 -6.42 -2.91 -5.67
N GLU A 139 -6.49 -1.59 -5.49
CA GLU A 139 -5.73 -0.65 -6.32
C GLU A 139 -4.22 -0.75 -6.09
N ALA A 140 -3.77 -0.95 -4.84
CA ALA A 140 -2.35 -1.11 -4.53
C ALA A 140 -1.77 -2.41 -5.13
N ILE A 141 -2.54 -3.49 -5.09
CA ILE A 141 -2.15 -4.78 -5.67
C ILE A 141 -2.15 -4.69 -7.20
N LEU A 142 -3.17 -4.09 -7.80
CA LEU A 142 -3.22 -3.85 -9.25
C LEU A 142 -2.03 -3.00 -9.72
N ALA A 143 -1.67 -1.95 -8.96
CA ALA A 143 -0.47 -1.16 -9.24
C ALA A 143 0.82 -2.00 -9.16
N CYS A 144 0.89 -2.94 -8.21
CA CYS A 144 2.01 -3.89 -8.11
C CYS A 144 2.10 -4.80 -9.34
N LEU A 145 0.97 -5.38 -9.77
CA LEU A 145 0.93 -6.30 -10.92
C LEU A 145 1.34 -5.60 -12.23
N ASN A 146 0.92 -4.34 -12.39
CA ASN A 146 1.26 -3.52 -13.55
C ASN A 146 2.68 -2.94 -13.49
N SER A 147 3.42 -3.12 -12.39
CA SER A 147 4.79 -2.62 -12.27
C SER A 147 5.77 -3.50 -13.06
N ALA A 148 6.70 -2.86 -13.77
CA ALA A 148 7.70 -3.53 -14.61
C ALA A 148 8.63 -4.50 -13.83
N SER A 149 8.64 -4.42 -12.49
CA SER A 149 9.45 -5.26 -11.60
C SER A 149 8.78 -6.58 -11.20
N PHE A 150 7.55 -6.88 -11.65
CA PHE A 150 6.82 -8.08 -11.24
C PHE A 150 7.44 -9.42 -11.75
N SER A 151 8.35 -9.35 -12.73
CA SER A 151 9.04 -10.48 -13.36
C SER A 151 10.23 -11.02 -12.55
N VAL A 152 9.97 -11.74 -11.45
CA VAL A 152 11.00 -12.45 -10.64
C VAL A 152 10.55 -13.90 -10.33
N PRO A 153 11.44 -14.93 -10.34
CA PRO A 153 11.09 -16.30 -10.74
C PRO A 153 10.38 -17.21 -9.72
N ASN A 154 9.39 -17.94 -10.25
CA ASN A 154 8.78 -19.24 -9.96
C ASN A 154 8.42 -19.73 -8.53
N ILE A 155 9.25 -19.66 -7.49
CA ILE A 155 8.83 -20.26 -6.19
C ILE A 155 7.89 -19.33 -5.41
N GLU A 156 8.07 -18.01 -5.54
CA GLU A 156 7.14 -17.04 -4.97
C GLU A 156 5.84 -16.93 -5.78
N LEU A 157 5.73 -17.49 -6.99
CA LEU A 157 4.55 -17.28 -7.88
C LEU A 157 3.27 -17.91 -7.31
N ASP A 158 3.36 -19.09 -6.71
CA ASP A 158 2.19 -19.84 -6.22
C ASP A 158 1.58 -19.18 -4.97
N THR A 159 2.41 -18.76 -4.01
CA THR A 159 1.96 -17.95 -2.85
C THR A 159 1.37 -16.62 -3.31
N ARG A 160 1.93 -15.99 -4.35
CA ARG A 160 1.41 -14.74 -4.92
C ARG A 160 0.06 -14.89 -5.57
N ALA A 161 -0.12 -15.97 -6.34
CA ALA A 161 -1.39 -16.25 -6.99
C ALA A 161 -2.50 -16.42 -5.95
N ARG A 162 -2.29 -17.27 -4.94
CA ARG A 162 -3.26 -17.47 -3.83
C ARG A 162 -3.61 -16.18 -3.10
N LEU A 163 -2.60 -15.37 -2.84
CA LEU A 163 -2.76 -14.07 -2.20
C LEU A 163 -3.60 -13.07 -3.04
N ILE A 164 -3.48 -13.10 -4.37
CA ILE A 164 -4.32 -12.29 -5.27
C ILE A 164 -5.74 -12.85 -5.32
N GLU A 165 -5.87 -14.17 -5.38
CA GLU A 165 -7.15 -14.88 -5.32
C GLU A 165 -7.95 -14.51 -4.06
N ASP A 166 -7.31 -14.50 -2.88
CA ASP A 166 -7.93 -14.10 -1.61
C ASP A 166 -8.51 -12.68 -1.69
N VAL A 167 -7.78 -11.72 -2.29
CA VAL A 167 -8.29 -10.34 -2.46
C VAL A 167 -9.45 -10.29 -3.43
N ILE A 168 -9.39 -11.05 -4.52
CA ILE A 168 -10.48 -11.11 -5.50
C ILE A 168 -11.74 -11.70 -4.85
N GLU A 169 -11.63 -12.76 -4.07
CA GLU A 169 -12.75 -13.35 -3.31
C GLU A 169 -13.32 -12.36 -2.27
N LEU A 170 -12.46 -11.78 -1.43
CA LEU A 170 -12.86 -10.84 -0.37
C LEU A 170 -13.49 -9.55 -0.90
N SER A 171 -13.07 -9.10 -2.09
CA SER A 171 -13.57 -7.87 -2.71
C SER A 171 -14.78 -8.09 -3.62
N ALA A 172 -15.15 -9.35 -3.87
CA ALA A 172 -16.33 -9.68 -4.66
C ALA A 172 -17.60 -9.84 -3.81
N GLN A 173 -17.46 -9.98 -2.49
CA GLN A 173 -18.59 -10.02 -1.55
C GLN A 173 -18.98 -8.61 -1.08
N ASN A 174 -20.15 -8.11 -1.50
CA ASN A 174 -20.78 -6.87 -1.01
C ASN A 174 -19.95 -5.57 -1.18
N ASP A 175 -19.65 -5.19 -2.42
CA ASP A 175 -18.81 -4.01 -2.69
C ASP A 175 -19.36 -3.03 -3.73
N SER A 176 -18.89 -1.78 -3.66
CA SER A 176 -19.31 -0.64 -4.49
C SER A 176 -18.95 -0.81 -5.97
N ALA A 177 -19.53 0.00 -6.86
CA ALA A 177 -19.24 -0.05 -8.29
C ALA A 177 -17.74 0.19 -8.61
N ASP A 178 -17.08 1.04 -7.82
CA ASP A 178 -15.65 1.33 -7.98
C ASP A 178 -14.77 0.11 -7.65
N ILE A 179 -15.11 -0.61 -6.58
CA ILE A 179 -14.38 -1.82 -6.18
C ILE A 179 -14.55 -2.91 -7.23
N ARG A 180 -15.78 -3.12 -7.73
CA ARG A 180 -16.03 -4.10 -8.81
C ARG A 180 -15.20 -3.81 -10.06
N LYS A 181 -15.04 -2.54 -10.42
CA LYS A 181 -14.19 -2.13 -11.55
C LYS A 181 -12.72 -2.49 -11.30
N VAL A 182 -12.17 -2.13 -10.15
CA VAL A 182 -10.77 -2.40 -9.82
C VAL A 182 -10.51 -3.91 -9.71
N VAL A 183 -11.44 -4.67 -9.12
CA VAL A 183 -11.33 -6.13 -9.02
C VAL A 183 -11.38 -6.79 -10.40
N LYS A 184 -12.19 -6.28 -11.33
CA LYS A 184 -12.19 -6.74 -12.73
C LYS A 184 -10.81 -6.50 -13.37
N ASP A 185 -10.29 -5.28 -13.30
CA ASP A 185 -8.98 -4.93 -13.86
C ASP A 185 -7.86 -5.78 -13.22
N LEU A 186 -7.95 -6.05 -11.91
CA LEU A 186 -7.07 -6.95 -11.16
C LEU A 186 -7.14 -8.38 -11.67
N PHE A 187 -8.35 -8.92 -11.84
CA PHE A 187 -8.56 -10.28 -12.35
C PHE A 187 -8.07 -10.43 -13.80
N ASP A 188 -8.31 -9.45 -14.65
CA ASP A 188 -7.82 -9.43 -16.04
C ASP A 188 -6.29 -9.43 -16.08
N THR A 189 -5.64 -8.62 -15.25
CA THR A 189 -4.17 -8.60 -15.12
C THR A 189 -3.65 -9.93 -14.56
N TYR A 190 -4.34 -10.51 -13.57
CA TYR A 190 -4.00 -11.78 -12.96
C TYR A 190 -4.07 -12.95 -13.96
N LYS A 191 -5.11 -13.01 -14.83
CA LYS A 191 -5.21 -14.03 -15.90
C LYS A 191 -4.01 -14.01 -16.84
N VAL A 192 -3.50 -12.82 -17.17
CA VAL A 192 -2.33 -12.67 -18.05
C VAL A 192 -1.05 -13.15 -17.35
N LEU A 193 -0.92 -12.88 -16.04
CA LEU A 193 0.30 -13.18 -15.28
C LEU A 193 0.34 -14.62 -14.74
N PHE A 194 -0.81 -15.24 -14.47
CA PHE A 194 -0.95 -16.54 -13.81
C PHE A 194 -2.03 -17.43 -14.47
N PRO A 195 -1.90 -17.79 -15.75
CA PRO A 195 -2.96 -18.47 -16.49
C PRO A 195 -3.39 -19.81 -15.86
N ASP A 196 -2.45 -20.63 -15.39
CA ASP A 196 -2.75 -21.95 -14.80
C ASP A 196 -3.48 -21.84 -13.46
N HIS A 197 -3.09 -20.85 -12.64
CA HIS A 197 -3.79 -20.55 -11.38
C HIS A 197 -5.17 -19.97 -11.64
N ALA A 198 -5.30 -19.07 -12.61
CA ALA A 198 -6.58 -18.47 -12.96
C ALA A 198 -7.60 -19.51 -13.42
N ALA A 199 -7.18 -20.48 -14.23
CA ALA A 199 -8.04 -21.60 -14.63
C ALA A 199 -8.51 -22.41 -13.40
N SER A 200 -7.58 -22.72 -12.48
CA SER A 200 -7.90 -23.46 -11.24
C SER A 200 -8.82 -22.66 -10.31
N PHE A 201 -8.62 -21.34 -10.23
CA PHE A 201 -9.39 -20.41 -9.42
C PHE A 201 -10.83 -20.28 -9.91
N ILE A 202 -11.03 -20.11 -11.23
CA ILE A 202 -12.37 -20.05 -11.85
C ILE A 202 -13.17 -21.32 -11.51
N ILE A 203 -12.56 -22.49 -11.66
CA ILE A 203 -13.19 -23.78 -11.31
C ILE A 203 -13.57 -23.82 -9.82
N ARG A 204 -12.73 -23.25 -8.93
CA ARG A 204 -12.96 -23.22 -7.48
C ARG A 204 -14.15 -22.35 -7.07
N ILE A 205 -14.37 -21.23 -7.75
CA ILE A 205 -15.42 -20.25 -7.41
C ILE A 205 -16.73 -20.45 -8.18
N GLU A 206 -16.74 -21.25 -9.26
CA GLU A 206 -17.96 -21.60 -10.01
C GLU A 206 -19.07 -22.34 -9.23
N PRO A 207 -18.80 -23.18 -8.20
CA PRO A 207 -19.88 -23.76 -7.39
C PRO A 207 -20.45 -22.81 -6.33
N GLU A 208 -19.81 -21.67 -6.05
CA GLU A 208 -20.26 -20.67 -5.07
C GLU A 208 -20.41 -19.30 -5.73
N ASN A 209 -21.59 -19.06 -6.30
CA ASN A 209 -22.12 -17.81 -6.87
C ASN A 209 -21.63 -16.47 -6.26
N VAL A 210 -20.38 -16.09 -6.52
CA VAL A 210 -19.83 -14.75 -6.28
C VAL A 210 -20.21 -13.79 -7.44
N PHE A 211 -20.54 -14.34 -8.62
CA PHE A 211 -20.92 -13.56 -9.81
C PHE A 211 -22.39 -13.69 -10.23
N ALA A 212 -23.23 -14.43 -9.50
CA ALA A 212 -24.64 -14.66 -9.89
C ALA A 212 -25.55 -13.42 -9.84
N GLY A 213 -25.01 -12.26 -9.49
CA GLY A 213 -25.69 -10.98 -9.68
C GLY A 213 -25.52 -10.37 -11.08
N HIS A 214 -24.51 -10.76 -11.87
CA HIS A 214 -24.11 -10.03 -13.09
C HIS A 214 -23.77 -10.99 -14.25
N PRO A 215 -24.69 -11.21 -15.21
CA PRO A 215 -24.49 -12.12 -16.35
C PRO A 215 -23.39 -11.71 -17.34
N ASN A 216 -22.73 -10.56 -17.17
CA ASN A 216 -21.87 -9.96 -18.20
C ASN A 216 -20.37 -9.98 -17.86
N MET A 217 -19.89 -10.92 -17.05
CA MET A 217 -18.46 -11.03 -16.73
C MET A 217 -17.81 -12.32 -17.24
N ILE A 218 -18.56 -13.18 -17.96
CA ILE A 218 -18.05 -14.42 -18.54
C ILE A 218 -18.03 -14.39 -20.09
N GLU A 219 -18.57 -13.35 -20.72
CA GLU A 219 -18.53 -13.22 -22.19
C GLU A 219 -17.66 -12.02 -22.64
N GLU A 220 -16.77 -12.37 -23.58
CA GLU A 220 -15.69 -11.65 -24.29
C GLU A 220 -14.34 -11.43 -23.57
#